data_AF-A0A1A6H731-F1
#
_entry.id   AF-A0A1A6H731-F1
#
_cell.length_a   1.000
_cell.length_b   1.000
_cell.length_c   1.000
_cell.angle_alpha   90.00
_cell.angle_beta   90.00
_cell.angle_gamma   90.00
#
_symmetry.space_group_name_H-M   'P 1'
#
loop_
_entity.id
_entity.type
_entity.pdbx_description
1 polymer ?
#
loop_
_entity_poly.entity_id
_entity_poly.type
_entity_poly.pdbx_seq_one_letter_code
_entity_poly.pdbx_strand_id
1 'polypeptide(L)'
;VVLNSIIKAMVPLLHIALLVLFVIIIYAIIGLELFMGKMHKTCYNQEGIIAEEDPSPCALETGHGRQCQNGTVCRPGWDGPKHGITNFDNFAFAMLTVFQCITMEGWTDVLYWAAFLLN
;
A
#
# COMPACT_ATOMS: atom_id res chain seq x y z
N VAL A 1 41.80 2.89 3.89
CA VAL A 1 41.68 1.41 3.95
C VAL A 1 40.24 0.93 4.10
N VAL A 2 39.46 1.55 4.99
CA VAL A 2 38.08 1.11 5.30
C VAL A 2 37.14 1.20 4.09
N LEU A 3 37.11 2.31 3.35
CA LEU A 3 36.23 2.50 2.19
C LEU A 3 36.45 1.45 1.08
N ASN A 4 37.71 1.09 0.83
CA ASN A 4 38.06 0.10 -0.20
C ASN A 4 37.60 -1.32 0.19
N SER A 5 37.56 -1.61 1.50
CA SER A 5 37.01 -2.87 2.02
C SER A 5 35.48 -2.93 1.88
N ILE A 6 34.79 -1.81 2.09
CA ILE A 6 33.33 -1.73 1.92
C ILE A 6 32.93 -1.98 0.46
N ILE A 7 33.62 -1.33 -0.48
CA ILE A 7 33.30 -1.45 -1.92
C ILE A 7 33.48 -2.90 -2.40
N LYS A 8 34.53 -3.60 -1.96
CA LYS A 8 34.74 -5.02 -2.31
C LYS A 8 33.65 -5.95 -1.78
N ALA A 9 33.06 -5.63 -0.62
CA ALA A 9 31.97 -6.40 -0.03
C ALA A 9 30.61 -6.14 -0.71
N MET A 10 30.41 -4.98 -1.36
CA MET A 10 29.16 -4.65 -2.06
C MET A 10 28.97 -5.38 -3.40
N VAL A 11 30.07 -5.74 -4.09
CA VAL A 11 30.02 -6.41 -5.40
C VAL A 11 29.21 -7.73 -5.38
N PRO A 12 29.45 -8.68 -4.46
CA PRO A 12 28.63 -9.90 -4.39
C PRO A 12 27.18 -9.62 -3.96
N LEU A 13 26.93 -8.52 -3.24
CA LEU A 13 25.60 -8.10 -2.82
C LEU A 13 24.74 -7.61 -3.99
N LEU A 14 25.37 -7.09 -5.06
CA LEU A 14 24.68 -6.56 -6.23
C LEU A 14 23.80 -7.61 -6.92
N HIS A 15 24.26 -8.86 -7.02
CA HIS A 15 23.48 -9.94 -7.63
C HIS A 15 22.20 -10.24 -6.83
N ILE A 16 22.30 -10.23 -5.50
CA ILE A 16 21.16 -10.43 -4.60
C ILE A 16 20.21 -9.22 -4.70
N ALA A 17 20.74 -8.01 -4.73
CA ALA A 17 19.95 -6.79 -4.89
C ALA A 17 19.17 -6.78 -6.22
N LEU A 18 19.79 -7.25 -7.31
CA LEU A 18 19.12 -7.37 -8.61
C LEU A 18 17.97 -8.39 -8.57
N LEU A 19 18.17 -9.53 -7.90
CA LEU A 19 17.11 -10.52 -7.71
C LEU A 19 15.93 -9.93 -6.92
N VAL A 20 16.22 -9.22 -5.83
CA VAL A 20 15.18 -8.56 -5.00
C VAL A 20 14.45 -7.49 -5.80
N LEU A 21 15.15 -6.68 -6.59
CA LEU A 21 14.53 -5.68 -7.47
C LEU A 21 13.58 -6.33 -8.48
N PHE A 22 13.99 -7.43 -9.11
CA PHE A 22 13.14 -8.16 -10.05
C PHE A 22 11.86 -8.69 -9.39
N VAL A 23 11.99 -9.25 -8.17
CA VAL A 23 10.85 -9.69 -7.37
C VAL A 23 9.91 -8.52 -7.02
N ILE A 24 10.46 -7.36 -6.65
CA ILE A 24 9.66 -6.14 -6.39
C ILE A 24 8.85 -5.75 -7.62
N ILE A 25 9.44 -5.76 -8.81
CA ILE A 25 8.75 -5.39 -10.05
C ILE A 25 7.58 -6.33 -10.33
N ILE A 26 7.77 -7.64 -10.19
CA ILE A 26 6.70 -8.63 -10.40
C ILE A 26 5.54 -8.37 -9.44
N TYR A 27 5.81 -8.25 -8.14
CA TYR A 27 4.77 -8.02 -7.15
C TYR A 27 4.10 -6.66 -7.29
N ALA A 28 4.84 -5.63 -7.73
CA ALA A 28 4.27 -4.31 -7.99
C ALA A 28 3.26 -4.33 -9.15
N ILE A 29 3.56 -5.06 -10.24
CA ILE A 29 2.63 -5.22 -11.37
C ILE A 29 1.38 -5.99 -10.92
N ILE A 30 1.56 -7.09 -10.19
CA ILE A 30 0.43 -7.89 -9.66
C ILE A 30 -0.46 -7.03 -8.74
N GLY A 31 0.16 -6.26 -7.83
CA GLY A 31 -0.56 -5.38 -6.93
C GLY A 31 -1.31 -4.26 -7.66
N LEU A 32 -0.70 -3.66 -8.68
CA LEU A 32 -1.34 -2.63 -9.50
C LEU A 32 -2.60 -3.15 -10.19
N GLU A 33 -2.52 -4.28 -10.88
CA GLU A 33 -3.68 -4.86 -11.58
C GLU A 33 -4.84 -5.24 -10.63
N LEU A 34 -4.52 -5.67 -9.41
CA LEU A 34 -5.54 -6.09 -8.44
C LEU A 34 -6.16 -4.94 -7.65
N PHE A 35 -5.37 -3.92 -7.32
CA PHE A 35 -5.74 -2.89 -6.33
C PHE A 35 -5.83 -1.46 -6.88
N MET A 36 -5.71 -1.29 -8.21
CA MET A 36 -5.84 0.03 -8.85
C MET A 36 -7.12 0.76 -8.43
N GLY A 37 -6.96 1.94 -7.83
CA GLY A 37 -8.07 2.82 -7.45
C GLY A 37 -8.94 2.30 -6.30
N LYS A 38 -8.65 1.12 -5.74
CA LYS A 38 -9.46 0.52 -4.67
C LYS A 38 -9.22 1.19 -3.30
N MET A 39 -8.05 1.79 -3.09
CA MET A 39 -7.63 2.40 -1.81
C MET A 39 -8.10 3.85 -1.61
N HIS A 40 -8.91 4.41 -2.51
CA HIS A 40 -9.36 5.82 -2.49
C HIS A 40 -10.73 6.04 -1.83
N LYS A 41 -11.23 5.03 -1.11
CA LYS A 41 -12.54 5.06 -0.44
C LYS A 41 -12.35 5.06 1.07
N THR A 42 -12.96 6.01 1.76
CA THR A 42 -12.95 6.07 3.24
C THR A 42 -14.34 6.42 3.78
N CYS A 43 -14.50 6.32 5.09
CA CYS A 43 -15.76 6.63 5.77
C CYS A 43 -15.90 8.15 5.99
N TYR A 44 -16.99 8.71 5.46
CA TYR A 44 -17.36 10.11 5.66
C TYR A 44 -18.60 10.24 6.53
N ASN A 45 -18.63 11.26 7.38
CA ASN A 45 -19.79 11.69 8.13
C ASN A 45 -20.89 12.27 7.21
N GLN A 46 -22.09 12.48 7.74
CA GLN A 46 -23.20 13.13 7.02
C GLN A 46 -22.84 14.54 6.50
N GLU A 47 -21.91 15.21 7.20
CA GLU A 47 -21.37 16.53 6.84
C GLU A 47 -20.27 16.46 5.76
N GLY A 48 -19.87 15.27 5.30
CA GLY A 48 -18.85 15.09 4.26
C GLY A 48 -17.40 15.24 4.75
N ILE A 49 -17.17 15.14 6.06
CA ILE A 49 -15.84 15.14 6.68
C ILE A 49 -15.42 13.69 6.98
N ILE A 50 -14.12 13.39 6.90
CA ILE A 50 -13.56 12.09 7.27
C ILE A 50 -13.92 11.80 8.73
N ALA A 51 -14.53 10.64 8.98
CA ALA A 51 -15.09 10.30 10.29
C ALA A 51 -14.05 9.86 11.34
N GLU A 52 -12.88 9.42 10.88
CA GLU A 52 -11.84 8.79 11.70
C GLU A 52 -10.56 9.65 11.69
N GLU A 53 -9.88 9.71 12.84
CA GLU A 53 -8.58 10.40 12.97
C GLU A 53 -7.48 9.68 12.17
N ASP A 54 -7.53 8.35 12.12
CA ASP A 54 -6.71 7.49 11.27
C ASP A 54 -7.58 6.85 10.16
N PRO A 55 -7.76 7.52 9.00
CA PRO A 55 -8.61 7.00 7.94
C PRO A 55 -8.04 5.71 7.35
N SER A 56 -8.90 4.72 7.20
CA SER A 56 -8.58 3.44 6.58
C SER A 56 -9.57 3.10 5.46
N PRO A 57 -9.16 2.34 4.43
CA PRO A 57 -10.03 1.96 3.34
C PRO A 57 -11.33 1.29 3.83
N CYS A 58 -12.45 1.68 3.22
CA CYS A 58 -13.75 1.07 3.47
C CYS A 58 -14.22 0.26 2.26
N ALA A 59 -15.00 -0.78 2.52
CA ALA A 59 -15.74 -1.50 1.49
C ALA A 59 -17.19 -1.02 1.43
N LEU A 60 -17.83 -1.21 0.26
CA LEU A 60 -19.27 -1.00 0.13
C LEU A 60 -20.01 -2.08 0.95
N GLU A 61 -21.26 -1.79 1.33
CA GLU A 61 -22.15 -2.70 2.09
C GLU A 61 -22.23 -4.12 1.51
N THR A 62 -22.02 -4.28 0.19
CA THR A 62 -22.05 -5.57 -0.52
C THR A 62 -20.74 -6.35 -0.45
N GLY A 63 -19.65 -5.75 0.03
CA GLY A 63 -18.33 -6.36 0.11
C GLY A 63 -18.04 -6.93 1.51
N HIS A 64 -17.15 -7.91 1.57
CA HIS A 64 -16.68 -8.53 2.83
C HIS A 64 -15.63 -7.68 3.57
N GLY A 65 -15.55 -6.39 3.27
CA GLY A 65 -14.56 -5.49 3.84
C GLY A 65 -15.03 -4.71 5.06
N ARG A 66 -14.17 -3.82 5.56
CA ARG A 66 -14.50 -2.94 6.68
C ARG A 66 -15.69 -2.05 6.31
N GLN A 67 -16.78 -2.21 7.05
CA GLN A 67 -17.98 -1.38 6.94
C GLN A 67 -17.87 -0.17 7.86
N CYS A 68 -18.39 0.96 7.38
CA CYS A 68 -18.43 2.20 8.11
C CYS A 68 -19.49 2.12 9.24
N GLN A 69 -19.11 2.43 10.48
CA GLN A 69 -20.02 2.39 11.64
C GLN A 69 -20.70 3.76 11.88
N ASN A 70 -21.75 3.79 12.71
CA ASN A 70 -22.44 5.03 13.15
C ASN A 70 -23.10 5.87 12.03
N GLY A 71 -23.62 5.23 10.98
CA GLY A 71 -24.33 5.93 9.90
C GLY A 71 -23.42 6.78 9.00
N THR A 72 -22.11 6.51 9.04
CA THR A 72 -21.13 7.08 8.11
C THR A 72 -21.18 6.34 6.77
N VAL A 73 -20.91 7.05 5.68
CA VAL A 73 -21.05 6.50 4.32
C VAL A 73 -19.66 6.33 3.71
N CYS A 74 -19.40 5.13 3.19
CA CYS A 74 -18.19 4.85 2.41
C CYS A 74 -18.26 5.60 1.07
N ARG A 75 -17.39 6.58 0.86
CA ARG A 75 -17.34 7.36 -0.39
C ARG A 75 -15.93 7.41 -0.97
N PRO A 76 -15.81 7.43 -2.31
CA PRO A 76 -14.55 7.74 -2.98
C PRO A 76 -14.22 9.23 -2.82
N GLY A 77 -12.94 9.58 -2.87
CA GLY A 77 -12.47 10.97 -2.76
C GLY A 77 -11.42 11.18 -1.67
N TRP A 78 -10.89 10.10 -1.10
CA TRP A 78 -9.74 10.14 -0.20
C TRP A 78 -8.46 9.91 -0.98
N ASP A 79 -7.42 10.70 -0.70
CA ASP A 79 -6.09 10.58 -1.34
C ASP A 79 -5.42 9.22 -1.09
N GLY A 80 -5.88 8.47 -0.09
CA GLY A 80 -5.38 7.14 0.24
C GLY A 80 -4.49 7.10 1.49
N PRO A 81 -4.09 5.90 1.93
CA PRO A 81 -3.34 5.71 3.16
C PRO A 81 -1.99 6.46 3.14
N LYS A 82 -1.58 6.99 4.31
CA LYS A 82 -0.36 7.80 4.48
C LYS A 82 -0.28 8.98 3.49
N HIS A 83 -1.35 9.77 3.38
CA HIS A 83 -1.46 10.90 2.43
C HIS A 83 -1.27 10.48 0.96
N GLY A 84 -1.78 9.31 0.60
CA GLY A 84 -1.68 8.79 -0.76
C GLY A 84 -0.29 8.29 -1.17
N ILE A 85 0.65 8.07 -0.25
CA ILE A 85 1.96 7.49 -0.59
C ILE A 85 1.85 5.97 -0.81
N THR A 86 1.14 5.30 0.10
CA THR A 86 0.89 3.85 0.04
C THR A 86 -0.33 3.55 -0.82
N ASN A 87 -0.12 3.45 -2.12
CA ASN A 87 -1.15 3.13 -3.10
C ASN A 87 -0.62 2.19 -4.21
N PHE A 88 -1.55 1.58 -4.94
CA PHE A 88 -1.28 0.72 -6.09
C PHE A 88 -1.79 1.31 -7.41
N ASP A 89 -1.90 2.64 -7.50
CA ASP A 89 -2.48 3.30 -8.67
C ASP A 89 -1.45 3.58 -9.76
N ASN A 90 -0.18 3.73 -9.37
CA ASN A 90 0.94 3.95 -10.29
C ASN A 90 2.05 2.95 -10.02
N PHE A 91 2.79 2.60 -11.07
CA PHE A 91 3.90 1.65 -10.98
C PHE A 91 4.96 2.06 -9.93
N ALA A 92 5.30 3.35 -9.85
CA ALA A 92 6.29 3.84 -8.88
C ALA A 92 5.81 3.72 -7.42
N PHE A 93 4.54 4.06 -7.14
CA PHE A 93 3.97 3.93 -5.78
C PHE A 93 3.73 2.48 -5.39
N ALA A 94 3.32 1.63 -6.34
CA ALA A 94 3.24 0.19 -6.13
C ALA A 94 4.60 -0.41 -5.78
N MET A 95 5.68 -0.02 -6.48
CA MET A 95 7.04 -0.45 -6.13
C MET A 95 7.47 0.03 -4.74
N LEU A 96 7.16 1.28 -4.37
CA LEU A 96 7.47 1.82 -3.04
C LEU A 96 6.74 1.04 -1.93
N THR A 97 5.46 0.76 -2.14
CA THR A 97 4.63 0.00 -1.21
C THR A 97 5.15 -1.43 -1.04
N VAL A 98 5.50 -2.11 -2.13
CA VAL A 98 6.08 -3.46 -2.09
C VAL A 98 7.46 -3.45 -1.43
N PHE A 99 8.28 -2.43 -1.69
CA PHE A 99 9.56 -2.24 -1.01
C PHE A 99 9.37 -2.10 0.50
N GLN A 100 8.43 -1.26 0.94
CA GLN A 100 8.07 -1.10 2.35
C GLN A 100 7.66 -2.45 2.99
N CYS A 101 6.81 -3.23 2.30
CA CYS A 101 6.42 -4.57 2.77
C CYS A 101 7.62 -5.52 2.93
N ILE A 102 8.57 -5.52 1.99
CA ILE A 102 9.76 -6.39 2.04
C ILE A 102 10.71 -5.98 3.18
N THR A 103 10.79 -4.69 3.50
CA THR A 103 11.56 -4.20 4.66
C THR A 103 10.92 -4.53 6.01
N MET A 104 9.76 -5.20 6.02
CA MET A 104 9.02 -5.61 7.23
C MET A 104 8.55 -4.44 8.09
N GLU A 105 8.38 -3.26 7.50
CA GLU A 105 7.87 -2.05 8.15
C GLU A 105 6.51 -1.71 7.55
N GLY A 106 5.48 -1.50 8.37
CA GLY A 106 4.12 -1.18 7.89
C GLY A 106 3.42 -2.24 7.02
N TRP A 107 3.99 -3.44 6.86
CA TRP A 107 3.44 -4.48 5.98
C TRP A 107 2.07 -5.00 6.45
N THR A 108 1.83 -5.05 7.77
CA THR A 108 0.55 -5.46 8.34
C THR A 108 -0.55 -4.47 7.98
N ASP A 109 -0.23 -3.18 7.94
CA ASP A 109 -1.20 -2.14 7.63
C ASP A 109 -1.65 -2.26 6.17
N VAL A 110 -0.68 -2.43 5.26
CA VAL A 110 -0.95 -2.70 3.83
C VAL A 110 -1.76 -3.98 3.66
N LEU A 111 -1.44 -5.04 4.41
CA LEU A 111 -2.21 -6.29 4.39
C LEU A 111 -3.66 -6.06 4.81
N TYR A 112 -3.90 -5.37 5.93
CA TYR A 112 -5.26 -5.10 6.40
C TYR A 112 -6.03 -4.24 5.40
N TRP A 113 -5.39 -3.25 4.80
CA TRP A 113 -6.02 -2.43 3.76
C TRP A 113 -6.35 -3.22 2.49
N ALA A 114 -5.47 -4.11 2.05
CA ALA A 114 -5.65 -4.90 0.83
C ALA A 114 -6.62 -6.08 1.00
N ALA A 115 -6.63 -6.74 2.16
CA ALA A 115 -7.42 -7.94 2.44
C ALA A 115 -8.93 -7.73 2.19
N PHE A 116 -9.40 -6.51 2.41
CA PHE A 116 -10.81 -6.14 2.31
C PHE A 116 -11.24 -5.62 0.93
N LEU A 117 -10.32 -5.47 -0.03
CA LEU A 117 -10.56 -4.88 -1.35
C LEU A 117 -10.73 -5.90 -2.49
N LEU A 118 -10.57 -7.20 -2.19
CA LEU A 118 -10.63 -8.32 -3.15
C LEU A 118 -12.05 -8.92 -3.37
N ASN A 119 -13.11 -8.23 -2.93
CA ASN A 119 -14.50 -8.51 -3.30
C ASN A 119 -15.22 -7.20 -3.67
#